data_AF-A0A9R1FFL1-F1
#
_entry.id   AF-A0A9R1FFL1-F1
#
_cell.length_a   1.000
_cell.length_b   1.000
_cell.length_c   1.000
_cell.angle_alpha   90.00
_cell.angle_beta   90.00
_cell.angle_gamma   90.00
#
_symmetry.space_group_name_H-M   'P 1'
#
loop_
_entity.id
_entity.type
_entity.pdbx_description
1 polymer ?
#
loop_
_entity_poly.entity_id
_entity_poly.type
_entity_poly.pdbx_seq_one_letter_code
_entity_poly.pdbx_strand_id
1 'polypeptide(L)'
;MAAAIQQQQQHMSLLLLTFLLAASTAAARPSYVIKSTCVVITNATVGTPYRYCVRTLSADPAAAPATDARGLAIAAAKLTATNVSSTLHLLNLLVDALQNCIVTYQFMQGDVAGALDDLSAGRLDVASPKLKSASFQPDFCELAMMESDTNKDPVSEENNANQLVSGMAYNIAELVANRRPPPPR
;
A
#
# COMPACT_ATOMS: atom_id res chain seq x y z
N MET A 1 -20.48 46.92 3.00
CA MET A 1 -19.31 46.05 3.25
C MET A 1 -19.19 45.60 4.71
N ALA A 2 -19.43 46.45 5.72
CA ALA A 2 -19.34 46.06 7.13
C ALA A 2 -20.27 44.90 7.56
N ALA A 3 -21.50 44.84 7.02
CA ALA A 3 -22.46 43.77 7.35
C ALA A 3 -22.05 42.37 6.87
N ALA A 4 -21.36 42.28 5.72
CA ALA A 4 -20.89 41.00 5.17
C ALA A 4 -19.72 40.42 5.98
N ILE A 5 -18.86 41.29 6.51
CA ILE A 5 -17.74 40.89 7.39
C ILE A 5 -18.26 40.36 8.73
N GLN A 6 -19.29 41.00 9.29
CA GLN A 6 -19.94 40.58 10.54
C GLN A 6 -20.57 39.17 10.42
N GLN A 7 -21.23 38.90 9.30
CA GLN A 7 -21.89 37.62 9.04
C GLN A 7 -20.88 36.49 8.84
N GLN A 8 -19.78 36.76 8.13
CA GLN A 8 -18.70 35.78 7.93
C GLN A 8 -17.96 35.42 9.23
N GLN A 9 -17.86 36.37 10.17
CA GLN A 9 -17.21 36.18 11.46
C GLN A 9 -18.09 35.37 12.45
N GLN A 10 -19.42 35.49 12.35
CA GLN A 10 -20.37 34.68 13.13
C GLN A 10 -20.39 33.21 12.69
N HIS A 11 -20.35 32.94 11.38
CA HIS A 11 -20.33 31.56 10.86
C HIS A 11 -19.04 30.82 11.23
N MET A 12 -17.89 31.50 11.18
CA MET A 12 -16.60 30.90 11.53
C MET A 12 -16.49 30.60 13.04
N SER A 13 -17.04 31.47 13.90
CA SER A 13 -17.07 31.26 15.36
C SER A 13 -17.99 30.09 15.76
N LEU A 14 -19.11 29.91 15.05
CA LEU A 14 -20.05 28.81 15.29
C LEU A 14 -19.47 27.46 14.84
N LEU A 15 -18.73 27.42 13.72
CA LEU A 15 -18.02 26.24 13.21
C LEU A 15 -16.86 25.81 14.13
N LEU A 16 -16.15 26.77 14.73
CA LEU A 16 -15.09 26.49 15.72
C LEU A 16 -15.66 25.93 17.03
N LEU A 17 -16.81 26.44 17.50
CA LEU A 17 -17.47 25.91 18.70
C LEU A 17 -17.99 24.47 18.48
N THR A 18 -18.56 24.14 17.31
CA THR A 18 -19.01 22.77 17.02
C THR A 18 -17.85 21.79 16.89
N PHE A 19 -16.70 22.22 16.36
CA PHE A 19 -15.48 21.39 16.34
C PHE A 19 -14.89 21.15 17.74
N LEU A 20 -14.93 22.15 18.63
CA LEU A 20 -14.42 22.02 20.01
C LEU A 20 -15.31 21.13 20.89
N LEU A 21 -16.63 21.11 20.66
CA LEU A 21 -17.57 20.21 21.35
C LEU A 21 -17.47 18.74 20.87
N ALA A 22 -16.95 18.49 19.67
CA ALA A 22 -16.70 17.13 19.18
C ALA A 22 -15.41 16.48 19.73
N ALA A 23 -14.51 17.28 20.33
CA ALA A 23 -13.21 16.80 20.82
C ALA A 23 -13.23 16.25 22.26
N SER A 24 -14.40 16.20 22.91
CA SER A 24 -14.57 15.66 24.26
C SER A 24 -14.95 14.17 24.24
N THR A 25 -14.21 13.34 23.51
CA THR A 25 -14.30 11.88 23.71
C THR A 25 -13.52 11.53 24.97
N ALA A 26 -14.14 11.74 26.14
CA ALA A 26 -13.72 11.05 27.34
C ALA A 26 -13.64 9.56 26.97
N ALA A 27 -12.46 8.96 27.02
CA ALA A 27 -12.26 7.57 26.68
C ALA A 27 -13.29 6.74 27.47
N ALA A 28 -14.31 6.24 26.77
CA ALA A 28 -15.41 5.55 27.41
C ALA A 28 -14.82 4.38 28.18
N ARG A 29 -15.04 4.35 29.51
CA ARG A 29 -14.55 3.25 30.32
C ARG A 29 -15.16 1.95 29.77
N PRO A 30 -14.36 0.90 29.51
CA PRO A 30 -14.88 -0.35 28.99
C PRO A 30 -16.00 -0.87 29.89
N SER A 31 -17.10 -1.32 29.27
CA SER A 31 -18.26 -1.83 30.00
C SER A 31 -17.87 -3.03 30.88
N TYR A 32 -18.61 -3.25 31.96
CA TYR A 32 -18.39 -4.42 32.82
C TYR A 32 -18.48 -5.73 32.03
N VAL A 33 -19.39 -5.79 31.05
CA VAL A 33 -19.61 -6.95 30.18
C VAL A 33 -18.37 -7.23 29.32
N ILE A 34 -17.73 -6.18 28.77
CA ILE A 34 -16.47 -6.32 28.03
C ILE A 34 -15.36 -6.86 28.94
N LYS A 35 -15.16 -6.24 30.11
CA LYS A 35 -14.09 -6.65 31.04
C LYS A 35 -14.25 -8.10 31.49
N SER A 36 -15.44 -8.47 31.97
CA SER A 36 -15.72 -9.83 32.45
C SER A 36 -15.58 -10.88 31.33
N THR A 37 -16.10 -10.60 30.14
CA THR A 37 -15.97 -11.49 28.98
C THR A 37 -14.50 -11.65 28.57
N CYS A 38 -13.72 -10.58 28.52
CA CYS A 38 -12.31 -10.64 28.16
C CYS A 38 -11.47 -11.40 29.19
N VAL A 39 -11.78 -11.33 30.49
CA VAL A 39 -11.12 -12.17 31.51
C VAL A 39 -11.37 -13.65 31.21
N VAL A 40 -12.62 -14.02 30.94
CA VAL A 40 -12.99 -15.42 30.66
C VAL A 40 -12.28 -15.93 29.42
N ILE A 41 -12.30 -15.18 28.30
CA ILE A 41 -11.69 -15.62 27.05
C ILE A 41 -10.17 -15.76 27.19
N THR A 42 -9.49 -14.80 27.81
CA THR A 42 -8.03 -14.88 28.00
C THR A 42 -7.62 -16.09 28.84
N ASN A 43 -8.45 -16.52 29.79
CA ASN A 43 -8.18 -17.72 30.58
C ASN A 43 -8.55 -19.02 29.85
N ALA A 44 -9.49 -18.96 28.91
CA ALA A 44 -10.02 -20.12 28.20
C ALA A 44 -9.30 -20.43 26.87
N THR A 45 -8.63 -19.44 26.25
CA THR A 45 -8.00 -19.60 24.94
C THR A 45 -6.52 -19.22 24.95
N VAL A 46 -5.71 -20.03 24.28
CA VAL A 46 -4.34 -19.63 23.92
C VAL A 46 -4.46 -18.69 22.71
N GLY A 47 -4.16 -17.40 22.90
CA GLY A 47 -3.98 -16.48 21.77
C GLY A 47 -4.82 -15.19 21.77
N THR A 48 -5.72 -14.97 22.74
CA THR A 48 -6.40 -13.67 22.89
C THR A 48 -5.92 -12.93 24.15
N PRO A 49 -4.93 -12.03 24.04
CA PRO A 49 -4.48 -11.23 25.17
C PRO A 49 -5.61 -10.36 25.73
N TYR A 50 -5.74 -10.29 27.05
CA TYR A 50 -6.80 -9.52 27.72
C TYR A 50 -6.86 -8.06 27.23
N ARG A 51 -5.69 -7.40 27.17
CA ARG A 51 -5.60 -6.01 26.68
C ARG A 51 -6.06 -5.87 25.23
N TYR A 52 -5.77 -6.86 24.39
CA TYR A 52 -6.23 -6.85 23.00
C TYR A 52 -7.75 -6.95 22.94
N CYS A 53 -8.35 -7.93 23.64
CA CYS A 53 -9.81 -8.10 23.70
C CYS A 53 -10.52 -6.82 24.17
N VAL A 54 -10.09 -6.24 25.30
CA VAL A 54 -10.72 -5.03 25.86
C VAL A 54 -10.60 -3.87 24.89
N ARG A 55 -9.41 -3.64 24.31
CA ARG A 55 -9.18 -2.53 23.38
C ARG A 55 -10.05 -2.68 22.13
N THR A 56 -10.06 -3.88 21.54
CA THR A 56 -10.81 -4.17 20.31
C THR A 56 -12.31 -3.96 20.52
N LEU A 57 -12.89 -4.56 21.55
CA LEU A 57 -14.34 -4.43 21.82
C LEU A 57 -14.73 -3.03 22.30
N SER A 58 -13.87 -2.32 23.03
CA SER A 58 -14.20 -0.95 23.48
C SER A 58 -14.14 0.07 22.35
N ALA A 59 -13.37 -0.20 21.30
CA ALA A 59 -13.27 0.65 20.12
C ALA A 59 -14.35 0.37 19.07
N ASP A 60 -15.02 -0.79 19.15
CA ASP A 60 -16.05 -1.20 18.19
C ASP A 60 -17.43 -0.62 18.57
N PRO A 61 -18.02 0.26 17.75
CA PRO A 61 -19.36 0.80 17.98
C PRO A 61 -20.44 -0.29 18.07
N ALA A 62 -20.26 -1.44 17.39
CA ALA A 62 -21.21 -2.54 17.43
C ALA A 62 -21.22 -3.26 18.79
N ALA A 63 -20.15 -3.14 19.58
CA ALA A 63 -20.05 -3.69 20.92
C ALA A 63 -20.60 -2.75 22.00
N ALA A 64 -20.74 -1.44 21.72
CA ALA A 64 -21.24 -0.45 22.67
C ALA A 64 -22.63 -0.77 23.27
N PRO A 65 -23.64 -1.24 22.50
CA PRO A 65 -24.96 -1.57 23.06
C PRO A 65 -25.03 -2.98 23.68
N ALA A 66 -23.95 -3.76 23.66
CA ALA A 66 -23.99 -5.13 24.14
C ALA A 66 -24.15 -5.20 25.66
N THR A 67 -25.19 -5.89 26.11
CA THR A 67 -25.50 -6.11 27.53
C THR A 67 -25.09 -7.49 28.05
N ASP A 68 -24.68 -8.40 27.16
CA ASP A 68 -24.23 -9.76 27.49
C ASP A 68 -23.11 -10.25 26.55
N ALA A 69 -22.57 -11.44 26.86
CA ALA A 69 -21.51 -12.06 26.07
C ALA A 69 -21.98 -12.47 24.64
N ARG A 70 -23.27 -12.75 24.45
CA ARG A 70 -23.83 -13.07 23.13
C ARG A 70 -23.80 -11.85 22.23
N GLY A 71 -24.18 -10.68 22.74
CA GLY A 71 -24.07 -9.40 22.05
C GLY A 71 -22.62 -9.07 21.67
N LEU A 72 -21.67 -9.29 22.59
CA LEU A 72 -20.24 -9.11 22.29
C LEU A 72 -19.73 -10.10 21.24
N ALA A 73 -20.18 -11.35 21.25
CA ALA A 73 -19.83 -12.32 20.21
C ALA A 73 -20.36 -11.90 18.82
N ILE A 74 -21.59 -11.37 18.75
CA ILE A 74 -22.16 -10.83 17.51
C ILE A 74 -21.35 -9.60 17.05
N ALA A 75 -20.98 -8.69 17.95
CA ALA A 75 -20.15 -7.53 17.63
C ALA A 75 -18.77 -7.96 17.09
N ALA A 76 -18.08 -8.86 17.80
CA ALA A 76 -16.80 -9.41 17.36
C ALA A 76 -16.89 -10.11 15.99
N ALA A 77 -17.98 -10.83 15.72
CA ALA A 77 -18.22 -11.46 14.42
C ALA A 77 -18.43 -10.42 13.30
N LYS A 78 -19.18 -9.34 13.57
CA LYS A 78 -19.34 -8.23 12.63
C LYS A 78 -18.02 -7.52 12.35
N LEU A 79 -17.24 -7.23 13.38
CA LEU A 79 -15.90 -6.66 13.25
C LEU A 79 -14.99 -7.57 12.43
N THR A 80 -15.06 -8.88 12.66
CA THR A 80 -14.31 -9.88 11.87
C THR A 80 -14.73 -9.83 10.41
N ALA A 81 -16.03 -9.77 10.10
CA ALA A 81 -16.51 -9.66 8.73
C ALA A 81 -16.01 -8.37 8.04
N THR A 82 -16.03 -7.24 8.75
CA THR A 82 -15.46 -5.98 8.24
C THR A 82 -13.96 -6.10 7.96
N ASN A 83 -13.20 -6.66 8.90
CA ASN A 83 -11.75 -6.84 8.74
C ASN A 83 -11.42 -7.80 7.58
N VAL A 84 -12.17 -8.89 7.43
CA VAL A 84 -12.03 -9.83 6.31
C VAL A 84 -12.31 -9.13 4.98
N SER A 85 -13.41 -8.38 4.87
CA SER A 85 -13.74 -7.63 3.65
C SER A 85 -12.66 -6.61 3.30
N SER A 86 -12.15 -5.87 4.29
CA SER A 86 -11.05 -4.91 4.09
C SER A 86 -9.76 -5.61 3.65
N THR A 87 -9.45 -6.77 4.24
CA THR A 87 -8.26 -7.56 3.86
C THR A 87 -8.40 -8.10 2.43
N LEU A 88 -9.56 -8.63 2.06
CA LEU A 88 -9.80 -9.11 0.69
C LEU A 88 -9.70 -7.98 -0.32
N HIS A 89 -10.22 -6.79 0.00
CA HIS A 89 -10.08 -5.63 -0.87
C HIS A 89 -8.61 -5.24 -1.07
N LEU A 90 -7.83 -5.15 0.02
CA LEU A 90 -6.39 -4.89 -0.03
C LEU A 90 -5.66 -5.93 -0.90
N LEU A 91 -5.98 -7.23 -0.71
CA LEU A 91 -5.36 -8.30 -1.48
C LEU A 91 -5.70 -8.21 -2.97
N ASN A 92 -6.93 -7.86 -3.33
CA ASN A 92 -7.31 -7.69 -4.74
C ASN A 92 -6.55 -6.53 -5.38
N LEU A 93 -6.47 -5.38 -4.72
CA LEU A 93 -5.69 -4.24 -5.20
C LEU A 93 -4.22 -4.60 -5.41
N LEU A 94 -3.64 -5.36 -4.47
CA LEU A 94 -2.26 -5.84 -4.58
C LEU A 94 -2.07 -6.80 -5.75
N VAL A 95 -3.00 -7.75 -5.94
CA VAL A 95 -2.96 -8.70 -7.07
C VAL A 95 -3.05 -7.96 -8.40
N ASP A 96 -3.94 -6.98 -8.52
CA ASP A 96 -4.10 -6.19 -9.75
C ASP A 96 -2.81 -5.41 -10.07
N ALA A 97 -2.19 -4.79 -9.08
CA ALA A 97 -0.92 -4.09 -9.25
C ALA A 97 0.23 -5.06 -9.62
N LEU A 98 0.31 -6.22 -8.97
CA LEU A 98 1.30 -7.25 -9.28
C LEU A 98 1.12 -7.84 -10.68
N GLN A 99 -0.11 -7.93 -11.20
CA GLN A 99 -0.35 -8.34 -12.58
C GLN A 99 0.25 -7.34 -13.58
N ASN A 100 0.16 -6.04 -13.32
CA ASN A 100 0.84 -5.03 -14.14
C ASN A 100 2.36 -5.16 -14.06
N CYS A 101 2.90 -5.38 -12.86
CA CYS A 101 4.32 -5.68 -12.68
C CYS A 101 4.77 -6.90 -13.49
N ILE A 102 4.00 -8.00 -13.48
CA ILE A 102 4.30 -9.21 -14.26
C ILE A 102 4.42 -8.89 -15.75
N VAL A 103 3.47 -8.12 -16.31
CA VAL A 103 3.49 -7.72 -17.73
C VAL A 103 4.75 -6.91 -18.04
N THR A 104 5.06 -5.91 -17.21
CA THR A 104 6.26 -5.09 -17.32
C THR A 104 7.56 -5.90 -17.25
N TYR A 105 7.66 -6.86 -16.34
CA TYR A 105 8.82 -7.74 -16.24
C TYR A 105 8.92 -8.74 -17.40
N GLN A 106 7.81 -9.16 -17.99
CA GLN A 106 7.82 -9.95 -19.23
C GLN A 106 8.38 -9.15 -20.41
N PHE A 107 8.02 -7.86 -20.52
CA PHE A 107 8.63 -6.97 -21.50
C PHE A 107 10.13 -6.80 -21.25
N MET A 108 10.52 -6.54 -20.00
CA MET A 108 11.93 -6.45 -19.59
C MET A 108 12.72 -7.70 -19.97
N GLN A 109 12.17 -8.89 -19.68
CA GLN A 109 12.79 -10.17 -20.01
C GLN A 109 13.00 -10.31 -21.52
N GLY A 110 12.01 -9.94 -22.34
CA GLY A 110 12.11 -9.96 -23.80
C GLY A 110 13.20 -9.02 -24.32
N ASP A 111 13.23 -7.78 -23.82
CA ASP A 111 14.24 -6.78 -24.20
C ASP A 111 15.66 -7.22 -23.83
N VAL A 112 15.85 -7.74 -22.61
CA VAL A 112 17.14 -8.25 -22.14
C VAL A 112 17.59 -9.45 -22.98
N ALA A 113 16.71 -10.41 -23.26
CA ALA A 113 17.04 -11.55 -24.10
C ALA A 113 17.46 -11.11 -25.52
N GLY A 114 16.68 -10.22 -26.13
CA GLY A 114 16.99 -9.68 -27.45
C GLY A 114 18.26 -8.84 -27.48
N ALA A 115 18.58 -8.13 -26.39
CA ALA A 115 19.83 -7.39 -26.25
C ALA A 115 21.03 -8.33 -26.13
N LEU A 116 20.92 -9.42 -25.37
CA LEU A 116 21.97 -10.42 -25.22
C LEU A 116 22.33 -11.06 -26.57
N ASP A 117 21.33 -11.39 -27.40
CA ASP A 117 21.55 -11.90 -28.75
C ASP A 117 22.31 -10.91 -29.64
N ASP A 118 21.96 -9.62 -29.56
CA ASP A 118 22.62 -8.56 -30.32
C ASP A 118 24.04 -8.28 -29.83
N LEU A 119 24.24 -8.22 -28.51
CA LEU A 119 25.56 -8.06 -27.90
C LEU A 119 26.50 -9.19 -28.32
N SER A 120 26.01 -10.44 -28.29
CA SER A 120 26.78 -11.63 -28.68
C SER A 120 27.17 -11.61 -30.16
N ALA A 121 26.35 -10.99 -31.01
CA ALA A 121 26.64 -10.77 -32.42
C ALA A 121 27.38 -9.45 -32.71
N GLY A 122 27.75 -8.68 -31.68
CA GLY A 122 28.44 -7.41 -31.81
C GLY A 122 27.58 -6.24 -32.32
N ARG A 123 26.25 -6.38 -32.38
CA ARG A 123 25.29 -5.36 -32.86
C ARG A 123 24.89 -4.38 -31.76
N LEU A 124 25.83 -3.54 -31.32
CA LEU A 124 25.62 -2.63 -30.18
C LEU A 124 24.53 -1.57 -30.42
N ASP A 125 24.41 -1.11 -31.66
CA ASP A 125 23.41 -0.15 -32.12
C ASP A 125 21.97 -0.65 -31.95
N VAL A 126 21.77 -1.97 -32.05
CA VAL A 126 20.47 -2.63 -31.86
C VAL A 126 20.27 -3.08 -30.40
N ALA A 127 21.35 -3.50 -29.73
CA ALA A 127 21.30 -3.92 -28.34
C ALA A 127 20.99 -2.76 -27.38
N SER A 128 21.60 -1.60 -27.60
CA SER A 128 21.53 -0.47 -26.67
C SER A 128 20.08 0.05 -26.45
N PRO A 129 19.26 0.28 -27.49
CA PRO A 129 17.86 0.66 -27.31
C PRO A 129 17.03 -0.35 -26.49
N LYS A 130 17.30 -1.65 -26.64
CA LYS A 130 16.62 -2.70 -25.86
C LYS A 130 17.02 -2.65 -24.39
N LEU A 131 18.31 -2.49 -24.09
CA LEU A 131 18.78 -2.33 -22.71
C LEU A 131 18.23 -1.05 -22.06
N LYS A 132 18.13 0.03 -22.83
CA LYS A 132 17.48 1.27 -22.38
C LYS A 132 16.01 1.03 -22.03
N SER A 133 15.27 0.38 -22.93
CA SER A 133 13.86 0.03 -22.70
C SER A 133 13.72 -0.84 -21.45
N ALA A 134 14.54 -1.88 -21.31
CA ALA A 134 14.59 -2.74 -20.13
C ALA A 134 14.84 -1.95 -18.84
N SER A 135 15.69 -0.92 -18.87
CA SER A 135 16.01 -0.13 -17.68
C SER A 135 14.87 0.71 -17.11
N PHE A 136 13.84 0.99 -17.91
CA PHE A 136 12.65 1.71 -17.45
C PHE A 136 11.54 0.78 -16.95
N GLN A 137 11.62 -0.52 -17.22
CA GLN A 137 10.55 -1.44 -16.85
C GLN A 137 10.31 -1.46 -15.33
N PRO A 138 11.32 -1.54 -14.45
CA PRO A 138 11.08 -1.53 -13.01
C PRO A 138 10.29 -0.30 -12.51
N ASP A 139 10.49 0.88 -13.12
CA ASP A 139 9.75 2.10 -12.77
C ASP A 139 8.25 1.98 -13.09
N PHE A 140 7.88 1.26 -14.14
CA PHE A 140 6.46 1.02 -14.45
C PHE A 140 5.80 0.07 -13.44
N CYS A 141 6.54 -0.88 -12.89
CA CYS A 141 6.04 -1.71 -11.78
C CYS A 141 5.89 -0.87 -10.51
N GLU A 142 6.89 -0.06 -10.16
CA GLU A 142 6.81 0.84 -9.01
C GLU A 142 5.61 1.79 -9.12
N LEU A 143 5.35 2.35 -10.30
CA LEU A 143 4.20 3.20 -10.54
C LEU A 143 2.88 2.45 -10.32
N ALA A 144 2.74 1.23 -10.84
CA ALA A 144 1.55 0.41 -10.63
C ALA A 144 1.31 0.11 -9.13
N MET A 145 2.39 -0.11 -8.37
CA MET A 145 2.33 -0.31 -6.93
C MET A 145 1.92 0.96 -6.18
N MET A 146 2.45 2.12 -6.57
CA MET A 146 2.05 3.42 -6.01
C MET A 146 0.58 3.76 -6.28
N GLU A 147 0.07 3.39 -7.45
CA GLU A 147 -1.33 3.62 -7.86
C GLU A 147 -2.32 2.63 -7.21
N SER A 148 -1.83 1.55 -6.59
CA SER A 148 -2.66 0.47 -6.01
C SER A 148 -3.44 0.84 -4.74
N ASP A 149 -3.22 2.02 -4.15
CA ASP A 149 -3.80 2.48 -2.88
C ASP A 149 -3.61 1.51 -1.69
N THR A 150 -2.65 0.59 -1.78
CA THR A 150 -2.43 -0.44 -0.75
C THR A 150 -1.49 0.00 0.38
N ASN A 151 -0.70 1.07 0.20
CA ASN A 151 0.46 1.42 1.05
C ASN A 151 1.43 0.24 1.26
N LYS A 152 1.41 -0.77 0.39
CA LYS A 152 2.19 -1.99 0.48
C LYS A 152 2.89 -2.21 -0.85
N ASP A 153 4.22 -2.29 -0.79
CA ASP A 153 5.01 -2.70 -1.93
C ASP A 153 5.88 -3.90 -1.58
N PRO A 154 5.53 -5.12 -2.03
CA PRO A 154 6.31 -6.32 -1.79
C PRO A 154 7.45 -6.53 -2.79
N VAL A 155 7.63 -5.66 -3.79
CA VAL A 155 8.61 -5.80 -4.88
C VAL A 155 9.52 -4.57 -5.08
N SER A 156 9.43 -3.57 -4.21
CA SER A 156 10.22 -2.32 -4.30
C SER A 156 11.74 -2.58 -4.28
N GLU A 157 12.20 -3.55 -3.48
CA GLU A 157 13.63 -3.91 -3.43
C GLU A 157 14.09 -4.53 -4.77
N GLU A 158 13.29 -5.43 -5.33
CA GLU A 158 13.52 -6.04 -6.64
C GLU A 158 13.47 -5.02 -7.77
N ASN A 159 12.54 -4.05 -7.72
CA ASN A 159 12.45 -2.97 -8.70
C ASN A 159 13.73 -2.14 -8.72
N ASN A 160 14.18 -1.69 -7.55
CA ASN A 160 15.42 -0.91 -7.43
C ASN A 160 16.65 -1.71 -7.90
N ALA A 161 16.76 -2.99 -7.52
CA ALA A 161 17.86 -3.83 -7.95
C ALA A 161 17.90 -4.02 -9.47
N ASN A 162 16.74 -4.30 -10.07
CA ASN A 162 16.62 -4.50 -11.52
C ASN A 162 16.90 -3.20 -12.29
N GLN A 163 16.46 -2.05 -11.79
CA GLN A 163 16.71 -0.74 -12.41
C GLN A 163 18.22 -0.44 -12.43
N LEU A 164 18.90 -0.65 -11.32
CA LEU A 164 20.34 -0.41 -11.21
C LEU A 164 21.15 -1.30 -12.16
N VAL A 165 20.85 -2.60 -12.20
CA VAL A 165 21.60 -3.56 -13.03
C VAL A 165 21.33 -3.35 -14.52
N SER A 166 20.07 -3.16 -14.92
CA SER A 166 19.73 -2.91 -16.33
C SER A 166 20.22 -1.55 -16.82
N GLY A 167 20.15 -0.50 -16.00
CA GLY A 167 20.74 0.80 -16.30
C GLY A 167 22.26 0.73 -16.45
N MET A 168 22.94 -0.06 -15.62
CA MET A 168 24.37 -0.33 -15.77
C MET A 168 24.68 -1.01 -17.11
N ALA A 169 23.90 -2.04 -17.49
CA ALA A 169 24.08 -2.73 -18.76
C ALA A 169 23.91 -1.78 -19.96
N TYR A 170 22.87 -0.94 -19.95
CA TYR A 170 22.66 0.10 -20.96
C TYR A 170 23.86 1.07 -21.05
N ASN A 171 24.30 1.62 -19.91
CA ASN A 171 25.41 2.58 -19.88
C ASN A 171 26.73 1.97 -20.40
N ILE A 172 27.00 0.70 -20.09
CA ILE A 172 28.16 -0.02 -20.62
C ILE A 172 28.03 -0.20 -22.13
N ALA A 173 26.87 -0.64 -22.63
CA ALA A 173 26.64 -0.82 -24.07
C ALA A 173 26.84 0.47 -24.85
N GLU A 174 26.31 1.60 -24.35
CA GLU A 174 26.51 2.93 -24.93
C GLU A 174 27.98 3.35 -24.93
N LEU A 175 28.70 3.12 -23.84
CA LEU A 175 30.11 3.44 -23.75
C LEU A 175 30.93 2.67 -24.80
N VAL A 176 30.63 1.39 -25.01
CA VAL A 176 31.31 0.57 -26.02
C VAL A 176 30.92 1.02 -27.43
N ALA A 177 29.65 1.33 -27.67
CA ALA A 177 29.17 1.82 -28.97
C ALA A 177 29.87 3.12 -29.37
N ASN A 178 29.97 4.08 -28.44
CA ASN A 178 30.61 5.38 -28.67
C ASN A 178 32.14 5.31 -28.84
N ARG A 179 32.78 4.23 -28.42
CA ARG A 179 34.23 4.01 -28.62
C ARG A 179 34.57 3.33 -29.94
N ARG A 180 33.57 2.86 -30.72
CA ARG A 180 33.85 2.23 -32.02
C ARG A 180 34.19 3.28 -33.08
N PRO A 181 35.30 3.12 -33.82
CA PRO A 181 35.55 3.91 -35.03
C PRO A 181 34.39 3.70 -36.03
N PRO A 182 34.02 4.74 -36.81
CA PRO A 182 33.03 4.57 -37.87
C PRO A 182 33.50 3.51 -38.88
N PRO A 183 32.58 2.76 -39.52
CA PRO A 183 32.95 1.76 -40.51
C PRO A 183 33.70 2.43 -41.68
N PRO A 184 34.69 1.74 -42.28
CA PRO A 184 35.37 2.24 -43.48
C PRO A 184 34.35 2.42 -44.62
N ARG A 185 34.47 3.55 -45.33
CA ARG A 185 33.64 3.88 -46.51
C ARG A 185 34.02 3.03 -47.72
#